data_AF-A0A7S0FFC5-F1
#
_entry.id   AF-A0A7S0FFC5-F1
#
_cell.length_a   1.000
_cell.length_b   1.000
_cell.length_c   1.000
_cell.angle_alpha   90.00
_cell.angle_beta   90.00
_cell.angle_gamma   90.00
#
_symmetry.space_group_name_H-M   'P 1'
#
loop_
_entity.id
_entity.type
_entity.pdbx_description
1 polymer ?
#
loop_
_entity_poly.entity_id
_entity_poly.type
_entity_poly.pdbx_seq_one_letter_code
_entity_poly.pdbx_strand_id
1 'polypeptide(L)'
;DGKPWLGVLGNHDYGGFLFTNGWTQTIAYTWFPGGRWMTPAQYWAVKVSYPSFSVDYYFVDSNIFNAMDVNDNPDHNMCSLQHNPEGNCSEYGGPASVWECPGYFKALWHVQQHWLEQRLSNSRSDWQIVVTHFPPTWGQRLWVSLADKYGIDLIITGHVHYQRVVGPEDHDNFLAPSAWIVSGGGGGISSFTDVDAEGDDDSYGFVDLTLEKEEINITAISHGGQVRATKRLLPRSAAAATPTVGTRSAVNAGLASSDEATSNSSVGTRPAALPWFLDLNDARAPAASPARRSQQGIRSRGPEDVVSSVRRLARVSWSLAAGAGLAMALALVVAKWARSGVHLGGCQVRGLQDSGEAHGLVGELVPQ
;
A
#
# COMPACT_ATOMS: atom_id res chain seq x y z
N ASP A 1 16.68 -9.15 13.25
CA ASP A 1 16.50 -10.51 12.70
C ASP A 1 16.94 -10.63 11.23
N GLY A 2 17.30 -9.54 10.53
CA GLY A 2 17.83 -9.60 9.16
C GLY A 2 16.80 -9.94 8.07
N LYS A 3 15.50 -10.02 8.41
CA LYS A 3 14.43 -10.40 7.48
C LYS A 3 13.99 -9.22 6.61
N PRO A 4 13.73 -9.40 5.31
CA PRO A 4 13.23 -8.33 4.44
C PRO A 4 11.82 -7.86 4.84
N TRP A 5 11.52 -6.59 4.57
CA TRP A 5 10.24 -5.91 4.77
C TRP A 5 9.77 -5.40 3.42
N LEU A 6 8.74 -6.06 2.89
CA LEU A 6 8.18 -5.73 1.59
C LEU A 6 6.97 -4.83 1.81
N GLY A 7 7.05 -3.58 1.35
CA GLY A 7 6.05 -2.55 1.61
C GLY A 7 5.26 -2.13 0.36
N VAL A 8 4.05 -1.62 0.60
CA VAL A 8 3.23 -0.85 -0.33
C VAL A 8 2.84 0.46 0.36
N LEU A 9 2.68 1.53 -0.41
CA LEU A 9 2.31 2.84 0.12
C LEU A 9 0.82 2.89 0.46
N GLY A 10 0.50 3.41 1.65
CA GLY A 10 -0.84 3.81 2.06
C GLY A 10 -1.04 5.32 2.01
N ASN A 11 -2.27 5.76 2.29
CA ASN A 11 -2.65 7.17 2.15
C ASN A 11 -1.83 8.08 3.08
N HIS A 12 -1.47 7.59 4.25
CA HIS A 12 -0.60 8.31 5.20
C HIS A 12 0.86 8.41 4.76
N ASP A 13 1.35 7.50 3.91
CA ASP A 13 2.69 7.62 3.33
C ASP A 13 2.78 8.80 2.37
N TYR A 14 1.65 9.24 1.80
CA TYR A 14 1.53 10.48 1.00
C TYR A 14 1.21 11.71 1.86
N GLY A 15 0.91 11.52 3.16
CA GLY A 15 0.58 12.56 4.13
C GLY A 15 -0.86 12.55 4.63
N GLY A 16 -1.67 11.54 4.28
CA GLY A 16 -3.01 11.30 4.81
C GLY A 16 -4.05 12.20 4.15
N PHE A 17 -4.06 13.48 4.54
CA PHE A 17 -4.84 14.56 3.89
C PHE A 17 -3.99 15.38 2.89
N LEU A 18 -2.71 15.02 2.75
CA LEU A 18 -1.78 15.59 1.77
C LEU A 18 -1.42 14.54 0.71
N PHE A 19 -0.84 15.02 -0.39
CA PHE A 19 -0.12 14.17 -1.36
C PHE A 19 1.38 14.47 -1.40
N THR A 20 1.85 15.41 -0.59
CA THR A 20 3.19 15.99 -0.65
C THR A 20 4.15 15.46 0.41
N ASN A 21 3.76 14.46 1.22
CA ASN A 21 4.62 14.01 2.31
C ASN A 21 5.14 12.59 2.05
N GLY A 22 6.36 12.29 2.51
CA GLY A 22 6.85 10.95 2.84
C GLY A 22 7.13 9.93 1.72
N TRP A 23 6.28 9.85 0.71
CA TRP A 23 6.24 8.69 -0.18
C TRP A 23 7.52 8.53 -1.02
N THR A 24 8.10 9.65 -1.48
CA THR A 24 9.36 9.63 -2.23
C THR A 24 10.52 9.18 -1.35
N GLN A 25 10.54 9.58 -0.08
CA GLN A 25 11.56 9.13 0.88
C GLN A 25 11.40 7.64 1.20
N THR A 26 10.17 7.16 1.37
CA THR A 26 9.90 5.72 1.56
C THR A 26 10.44 4.89 0.39
N ILE A 27 10.24 5.36 -0.84
CA ILE A 27 10.80 4.71 -2.03
C ILE A 27 12.34 4.78 -2.03
N ALA A 28 12.90 5.97 -1.82
CA ALA A 28 14.35 6.18 -1.80
C ALA A 28 15.04 5.34 -0.72
N TYR A 29 14.38 5.11 0.42
CA TYR A 29 14.93 4.33 1.53
C TYR A 29 15.18 2.85 1.18
N THR A 30 14.51 2.32 0.15
CA THR A 30 14.80 0.98 -0.40
C THR A 30 16.27 0.83 -0.81
N TRP A 31 16.87 1.92 -1.28
CA TRP A 31 18.24 1.94 -1.79
C TRP A 31 19.27 2.33 -0.72
N PHE A 32 18.83 2.53 0.54
CA PHE A 32 19.73 2.82 1.64
C PHE A 32 20.55 1.57 2.04
N PRO A 33 21.84 1.72 2.42
CA PRO A 33 22.66 0.61 2.87
C PRO A 33 22.02 -0.17 4.03
N GLY A 34 21.80 -1.48 3.83
CA GLY A 34 21.16 -2.36 4.81
C GLY A 34 20.08 -3.24 4.19
N GLY A 35 19.44 -2.80 3.09
CA GLY A 35 18.65 -3.62 2.17
C GLY A 35 17.43 -4.35 2.78
N ARG A 36 17.05 -4.02 4.02
CA ARG A 36 15.93 -4.68 4.70
C ARG A 36 14.59 -4.15 4.21
N TRP A 37 14.50 -2.87 3.90
CA TRP A 37 13.27 -2.20 3.49
C TRP A 37 13.14 -2.24 1.97
N MET A 38 12.02 -2.73 1.45
CA MET A 38 11.77 -2.89 0.02
C MET A 38 10.42 -2.28 -0.36
N THR A 39 10.46 -1.08 -0.92
CA THR A 39 9.33 -0.40 -1.56
C THR A 39 9.86 0.40 -2.75
N PRO A 40 10.39 -0.25 -3.80
CA PRO A 40 11.19 0.41 -4.84
C PRO A 40 10.38 1.31 -5.78
N ALA A 41 9.05 1.22 -5.77
CA ALA A 41 8.14 2.01 -6.59
C ALA A 41 6.74 2.06 -5.96
N GLN A 42 5.85 2.93 -6.49
CA GLN A 42 4.46 3.02 -6.03
C GLN A 42 3.70 1.69 -6.20
N TYR A 43 3.96 0.99 -7.30
CA TYR A 43 3.51 -0.38 -7.53
C TYR A 43 4.67 -1.21 -8.08
N TRP A 44 4.79 -2.47 -7.65
CA TRP A 44 5.91 -3.35 -7.99
C TRP A 44 5.58 -4.80 -7.68
N ALA A 45 6.44 -5.73 -8.10
CA ALA A 45 6.24 -7.15 -7.84
C ALA A 45 7.55 -7.83 -7.47
N VAL A 46 7.46 -8.92 -6.73
CA VAL A 46 8.60 -9.81 -6.44
C VAL A 46 8.13 -11.25 -6.45
N LYS A 47 8.98 -12.10 -7.04
CA LYS A 47 8.84 -13.55 -6.96
C LYS A 47 9.71 -14.07 -5.84
N VAL A 48 9.12 -14.84 -4.93
CA VAL A 48 9.83 -15.58 -3.89
C VAL A 48 9.83 -17.05 -4.25
N SER A 49 11.02 -17.63 -4.40
CA SER A 49 11.20 -19.04 -4.72
C SER A 49 11.57 -19.83 -3.47
N TYR A 50 10.76 -20.82 -3.13
CA TYR A 50 11.04 -21.84 -2.12
C TYR A 50 11.54 -23.12 -2.79
N PRO A 51 12.10 -24.10 -2.05
CA PRO A 51 12.60 -25.34 -2.66
C PRO A 51 11.55 -26.13 -3.46
N SER A 52 10.26 -26.06 -3.08
CA SER A 52 9.18 -26.87 -3.66
C SER A 52 8.10 -26.07 -4.39
N PHE A 53 8.04 -24.76 -4.20
CA PHE A 53 7.01 -23.88 -4.76
C PHE A 53 7.52 -22.45 -4.91
N SER A 54 6.74 -21.59 -5.56
CA SER A 54 7.03 -20.16 -5.66
C SER A 54 5.78 -19.30 -5.49
N VAL A 55 6.00 -18.06 -5.06
CA VAL A 55 4.94 -17.09 -4.80
C VAL A 55 5.25 -15.81 -5.57
N ASP A 56 4.30 -15.32 -6.35
CA ASP A 56 4.35 -13.95 -6.88
C ASP A 56 3.58 -13.02 -5.95
N TYR A 57 4.26 -12.00 -5.44
CA TYR A 57 3.65 -10.90 -4.70
C TYR A 57 3.52 -9.69 -5.60
N TYR A 58 2.33 -9.10 -5.66
CA TYR A 58 2.03 -7.89 -6.41
C TYR A 58 1.62 -6.76 -5.46
N PHE A 59 2.45 -5.74 -5.33
CA PHE A 59 2.22 -4.57 -4.49
C PHE A 59 1.56 -3.47 -5.32
N VAL A 60 0.34 -3.10 -4.96
CA VAL A 60 -0.56 -2.25 -5.76
C VAL A 60 -0.94 -0.99 -4.98
N ASP A 61 -0.71 0.18 -5.56
CA ASP A 61 -1.08 1.46 -4.94
C ASP A 61 -2.58 1.73 -5.06
N SER A 62 -3.34 1.65 -3.97
CA SER A 62 -4.80 1.87 -3.98
C SER A 62 -5.23 3.25 -3.51
N ASN A 63 -4.33 4.23 -3.49
CA ASN A 63 -4.62 5.57 -2.97
C ASN A 63 -5.59 6.38 -3.84
N ILE A 64 -5.96 5.88 -5.02
CA ILE A 64 -7.09 6.40 -5.80
C ILE A 64 -8.37 6.49 -4.96
N PHE A 65 -8.58 5.61 -3.99
CA PHE A 65 -9.77 5.61 -3.14
C PHE A 65 -9.78 6.73 -2.08
N ASN A 66 -8.70 7.50 -1.94
CA ASN A 66 -8.64 8.74 -1.15
C ASN A 66 -8.17 9.95 -1.97
N ALA A 67 -8.17 9.86 -3.31
CA ALA A 67 -7.84 10.95 -4.22
C ALA A 67 -9.11 11.51 -4.91
N MET A 68 -9.95 12.21 -4.13
CA MET A 68 -11.27 12.71 -4.54
C MET A 68 -11.18 14.12 -5.15
N ASP A 69 -12.31 14.69 -5.62
CA ASP A 69 -12.35 16.11 -6.03
C ASP A 69 -11.78 17.00 -4.92
N VAL A 70 -11.09 18.08 -5.29
CA VAL A 70 -10.33 18.87 -4.32
C VAL A 70 -11.20 19.53 -3.23
N ASN A 71 -12.51 19.64 -3.44
CA ASN A 71 -13.45 20.19 -2.48
C ASN A 71 -14.21 19.13 -1.67
N ASP A 72 -14.02 17.85 -1.97
CA ASP A 72 -14.73 16.74 -1.34
C ASP A 72 -13.99 16.21 -0.11
N ASN A 73 -14.75 15.94 0.96
CA ASN A 73 -14.33 15.25 2.19
C ASN A 73 -12.89 15.58 2.63
N PRO A 74 -12.60 16.84 3.00
CA PRO A 74 -11.25 17.31 3.24
C PRO A 74 -10.51 16.49 4.33
N ASP A 75 -11.24 15.91 5.28
CA ASP A 75 -10.70 15.11 6.38
C ASP A 75 -10.15 13.73 5.95
N HIS A 76 -10.49 13.24 4.76
CA HIS A 76 -10.05 11.94 4.24
C HIS A 76 -9.53 12.01 2.79
N ASN A 77 -9.35 13.22 2.26
CA ASN A 77 -8.97 13.43 0.88
C ASN A 77 -7.50 13.87 0.78
N MET A 78 -6.66 13.01 0.22
CA MET A 78 -5.26 13.31 -0.06
C MET A 78 -5.11 14.49 -1.03
N CYS A 79 -6.12 14.75 -1.87
CA CYS A 79 -6.15 15.83 -2.84
C CYS A 79 -6.96 17.05 -2.37
N SER A 80 -7.23 17.18 -1.07
CA SER A 80 -8.00 18.30 -0.52
C SER A 80 -7.32 19.65 -0.75
N LEU A 81 -8.04 20.62 -1.31
CA LEU A 81 -7.60 22.01 -1.46
C LEU A 81 -7.35 22.67 -0.09
N GLN A 82 -8.10 22.28 0.94
CA GLN A 82 -7.94 22.80 2.29
C GLN A 82 -6.55 22.52 2.86
N HIS A 83 -5.97 21.38 2.52
CA HIS A 83 -4.68 20.96 3.07
C HIS A 83 -3.52 21.10 2.09
N ASN A 84 -3.78 21.18 0.78
CA ASN A 84 -2.75 21.26 -0.26
C ASN A 84 -2.85 22.53 -1.13
N PRO A 85 -3.09 23.75 -0.60
CA PRO A 85 -3.32 24.93 -1.45
C PRO A 85 -2.14 25.23 -2.41
N GLU A 86 -0.93 24.84 -2.01
CA GLU A 86 0.31 25.02 -2.78
C GLU A 86 1.06 23.68 -3.00
N GLY A 87 0.37 22.55 -2.86
CA GLY A 87 1.00 21.23 -2.97
C GLY A 87 1.58 20.99 -4.36
N ASN A 88 2.83 20.53 -4.44
CA ASN A 88 3.51 20.22 -5.70
C ASN A 88 4.51 19.07 -5.49
N CYS A 89 4.39 18.04 -6.33
CA CYS A 89 5.25 16.85 -6.37
C CYS A 89 5.85 16.59 -7.77
N SER A 90 5.74 17.51 -8.73
CA SER A 90 6.12 17.23 -10.13
C SER A 90 7.60 16.89 -10.31
N GLU A 91 8.48 17.43 -9.45
CA GLU A 91 9.92 17.14 -9.47
C GLU A 91 10.21 15.65 -9.25
N TYR A 92 9.36 14.96 -8.50
CA TYR A 92 9.50 13.54 -8.17
C TYR A 92 8.53 12.65 -8.95
N GLY A 93 7.93 13.18 -10.02
CA GLY A 93 6.96 12.46 -10.84
C GLY A 93 5.58 12.29 -10.22
N GLY A 94 5.25 13.05 -9.15
CA GLY A 94 3.90 13.09 -8.58
C GLY A 94 3.03 14.23 -9.15
N PRO A 95 1.88 14.56 -8.51
CA PRO A 95 0.99 15.63 -8.97
C PRO A 95 1.67 17.00 -8.98
N ALA A 96 1.53 17.79 -10.06
CA ALA A 96 2.14 19.12 -10.14
C ALA A 96 1.38 20.20 -9.34
N SER A 97 0.11 19.95 -9.02
CA SER A 97 -0.73 20.80 -8.19
C SER A 97 -1.84 19.99 -7.52
N VAL A 98 -2.52 20.57 -6.54
CA VAL A 98 -3.73 19.97 -5.94
C VAL A 98 -4.83 19.72 -6.97
N TRP A 99 -4.95 20.59 -7.97
CA TRP A 99 -5.93 20.44 -9.06
C TRP A 99 -5.64 19.24 -9.97
N GLU A 100 -4.37 18.86 -10.08
CA GLU A 100 -3.94 17.68 -10.85
C GLU A 100 -3.94 16.39 -10.03
N CYS A 101 -3.92 16.48 -8.69
CA CYS A 101 -3.83 15.34 -7.79
C CYS A 101 -4.86 14.22 -8.08
N PRO A 102 -6.17 14.50 -8.25
CA PRO A 102 -7.13 13.45 -8.54
C PRO A 102 -6.88 12.81 -9.91
N GLY A 103 -6.47 13.61 -10.90
CA GLY A 103 -6.11 13.14 -12.24
C GLY A 103 -4.88 12.25 -12.24
N TYR A 104 -3.87 12.61 -11.45
CA TYR A 104 -2.65 11.83 -11.26
C TYR A 104 -2.94 10.42 -10.73
N PHE A 105 -3.66 10.30 -9.61
CA PHE A 105 -3.96 8.98 -9.03
C PHE A 105 -4.89 8.15 -9.93
N LYS A 106 -5.78 8.79 -10.71
CA LYS A 106 -6.58 8.08 -11.73
C LYS A 106 -5.70 7.51 -12.84
N ALA A 107 -4.74 8.30 -13.33
CA ALA A 107 -3.81 7.85 -14.36
C ALA A 107 -2.89 6.74 -13.85
N LEU A 108 -2.35 6.89 -12.62
CA LEU A 108 -1.56 5.86 -11.94
C LEU A 108 -2.35 4.56 -11.80
N TRP A 109 -3.58 4.63 -11.28
CA TRP A 109 -4.48 3.50 -11.12
C TRP A 109 -4.78 2.80 -12.45
N HIS A 110 -4.96 3.56 -13.53
CA HIS A 110 -5.20 3.00 -14.86
C HIS A 110 -3.97 2.25 -15.40
N VAL A 111 -2.79 2.87 -15.35
CA VAL A 111 -1.55 2.26 -15.85
C VAL A 111 -1.20 1.01 -15.03
N GLN A 112 -1.30 1.08 -13.70
CA GLN A 112 -0.96 -0.06 -12.87
C GLN A 112 -1.95 -1.22 -13.02
N GLN A 113 -3.24 -0.98 -13.32
CA GLN A 113 -4.18 -2.07 -13.59
C GLN A 113 -3.75 -2.87 -14.81
N HIS A 114 -3.34 -2.18 -15.88
CA HIS A 114 -2.82 -2.85 -17.07
C HIS A 114 -1.55 -3.64 -16.76
N TRP A 115 -0.63 -3.05 -16.00
CA TRP A 115 0.57 -3.73 -15.51
C TRP A 115 0.22 -4.98 -14.69
N LEU A 116 -0.72 -4.87 -13.74
CA LEU A 116 -1.12 -5.97 -12.87
C LEU A 116 -1.74 -7.11 -13.68
N GLU A 117 -2.64 -6.81 -14.61
CA GLU A 117 -3.23 -7.80 -15.52
C GLU A 117 -2.16 -8.55 -16.33
N GLN A 118 -1.16 -7.85 -16.86
CA GLN A 118 -0.04 -8.48 -17.57
C GLN A 118 0.81 -9.38 -16.66
N ARG A 119 1.04 -8.95 -15.41
CA ARG A 119 1.84 -9.72 -14.46
C ARG A 119 1.11 -10.98 -14.02
N LEU A 120 -0.17 -10.87 -13.70
CA LEU A 120 -1.05 -11.98 -13.35
C LEU A 120 -1.17 -12.98 -14.50
N SER A 121 -1.42 -12.51 -15.74
CA SER A 121 -1.56 -13.41 -16.90
C SER A 121 -0.30 -14.22 -17.22
N ASN A 122 0.86 -13.65 -16.89
CA ASN A 122 2.15 -14.27 -17.15
C ASN A 122 2.69 -15.08 -15.98
N SER A 123 2.00 -15.09 -14.83
CA SER A 123 2.45 -15.88 -13.69
C SER A 123 2.48 -17.37 -14.02
N ARG A 124 3.47 -18.02 -13.42
CA ARG A 124 3.67 -19.48 -13.40
C ARG A 124 3.96 -19.96 -11.98
N SER A 125 3.71 -19.10 -11.00
CA SER A 125 3.96 -19.39 -9.59
C SER A 125 2.82 -20.23 -9.03
N ASP A 126 3.09 -20.99 -7.98
CA ASP A 126 2.09 -21.82 -7.31
C ASP A 126 1.06 -20.95 -6.57
N TRP A 127 1.47 -19.75 -6.14
CA TRP A 127 0.63 -18.76 -5.48
C TRP A 127 0.76 -17.37 -6.09
N GLN A 128 -0.38 -16.67 -6.18
CA GLN A 128 -0.48 -15.26 -6.57
C GLN A 128 -1.12 -14.45 -5.45
N ILE A 129 -0.34 -13.55 -4.83
CA ILE A 129 -0.75 -12.75 -3.69
C ILE A 129 -0.70 -11.27 -4.06
N VAL A 130 -1.81 -10.55 -3.86
CA VAL A 130 -1.86 -9.09 -4.01
C VAL A 130 -1.73 -8.45 -2.63
N VAL A 131 -0.88 -7.43 -2.53
CA VAL A 131 -0.71 -6.60 -1.32
C VAL A 131 -1.07 -5.17 -1.69
N THR A 132 -2.04 -4.58 -0.97
CA THR A 132 -2.50 -3.22 -1.26
C THR A 132 -3.00 -2.54 0.01
N HIS A 133 -3.05 -1.21 0.06
CA HIS A 133 -3.46 -0.52 1.29
C HIS A 133 -4.95 -0.70 1.61
N PHE A 134 -5.84 -0.38 0.67
CA PHE A 134 -7.29 -0.43 0.85
C PHE A 134 -7.86 -1.85 0.71
N PRO A 135 -8.78 -2.29 1.59
CA PRO A 135 -9.45 -3.59 1.46
C PRO A 135 -10.18 -3.76 0.13
N PRO A 136 -10.38 -5.01 -0.35
CA PRO A 136 -11.03 -5.25 -1.64
C PRO A 136 -12.53 -4.90 -1.66
N THR A 137 -13.11 -4.51 -0.53
CA THR A 137 -14.44 -3.86 -0.50
C THR A 137 -14.43 -2.53 -1.24
N TRP A 138 -13.26 -1.87 -1.37
CA TRP A 138 -13.04 -0.77 -2.30
C TRP A 138 -12.61 -1.32 -3.66
N GLY A 139 -13.33 -0.95 -4.72
CA GLY A 139 -13.08 -1.49 -6.06
C GLY A 139 -13.51 -2.96 -6.21
N GLN A 140 -14.49 -3.40 -5.43
CA GLN A 140 -14.96 -4.79 -5.37
C GLN A 140 -15.13 -5.47 -6.73
N ARG A 141 -15.79 -4.80 -7.70
CA ARG A 141 -16.02 -5.38 -9.04
C ARG A 141 -14.71 -5.69 -9.79
N LEU A 142 -13.69 -4.83 -9.65
CA LEU A 142 -12.38 -5.05 -10.25
C LEU A 142 -11.71 -6.27 -9.61
N TRP A 143 -11.66 -6.33 -8.28
CA TRP A 143 -10.99 -7.42 -7.57
C TRP A 143 -11.62 -8.78 -7.86
N VAL A 144 -12.96 -8.85 -7.90
CA VAL A 144 -13.68 -10.06 -8.34
C VAL A 144 -13.27 -10.42 -9.76
N SER A 145 -13.29 -9.47 -10.70
CA SER A 145 -12.92 -9.73 -12.08
C SER A 145 -11.48 -10.23 -12.24
N LEU A 146 -10.52 -9.67 -11.49
CA LEU A 146 -9.12 -10.08 -11.56
C LEU A 146 -8.90 -11.45 -10.89
N ALA A 147 -9.52 -11.68 -9.73
CA ALA A 147 -9.42 -12.94 -9.01
C ALA A 147 -9.99 -14.10 -9.83
N ASP A 148 -11.15 -13.90 -10.47
CA ASP A 148 -11.77 -14.91 -11.32
C ASP A 148 -10.98 -15.16 -12.61
N LYS A 149 -10.51 -14.10 -13.27
CA LYS A 149 -9.81 -14.20 -14.55
C LYS A 149 -8.41 -14.80 -14.41
N TYR A 150 -7.70 -14.47 -13.34
CA TYR A 150 -6.27 -14.81 -13.21
C TYR A 150 -5.94 -15.75 -12.05
N GLY A 151 -6.89 -16.04 -11.15
CA GLY A 151 -6.65 -16.90 -10.01
C GLY A 151 -5.76 -16.25 -8.94
N ILE A 152 -6.10 -15.04 -8.51
CA ILE A 152 -5.48 -14.43 -7.31
C ILE A 152 -5.88 -15.28 -6.10
N ASP A 153 -4.95 -15.79 -5.31
CA ASP A 153 -5.27 -16.66 -4.17
C ASP A 153 -5.62 -15.84 -2.92
N LEU A 154 -4.83 -14.79 -2.65
CA LEU A 154 -4.94 -13.98 -1.43
C LEU A 154 -4.76 -12.50 -1.73
N ILE A 155 -5.61 -11.66 -1.12
CA ILE A 155 -5.43 -10.20 -1.07
C ILE A 155 -5.13 -9.77 0.37
N ILE A 156 -3.99 -9.14 0.60
CA ILE A 156 -3.52 -8.64 1.89
C ILE A 156 -3.67 -7.13 1.93
N THR A 157 -4.40 -6.62 2.93
CA THR A 157 -4.64 -5.18 3.05
C THR A 157 -4.48 -4.62 4.45
N GLY A 158 -4.45 -3.29 4.53
CA GLY A 158 -4.45 -2.53 5.77
C GLY A 158 -5.60 -1.52 5.76
N HIS A 159 -5.25 -0.24 5.93
CA HIS A 159 -6.13 0.95 5.94
C HIS A 159 -7.18 1.00 7.06
N VAL A 160 -7.98 -0.06 7.23
CA VAL A 160 -8.95 -0.13 8.31
C VAL A 160 -8.25 -0.66 9.56
N HIS A 161 -8.23 0.14 10.62
CA HIS A 161 -7.48 -0.12 11.85
C HIS A 161 -8.14 -1.17 12.77
N TYR A 162 -8.32 -2.37 12.22
CA TYR A 162 -8.63 -3.61 12.93
C TYR A 162 -8.02 -4.80 12.18
N GLN A 163 -8.22 -6.00 12.70
CA GLN A 163 -7.90 -7.27 12.04
C GLN A 163 -9.17 -7.96 11.53
N ARG A 164 -9.11 -8.52 10.32
CA ARG A 164 -10.17 -9.38 9.78
C ARG A 164 -9.58 -10.38 8.81
N VAL A 165 -9.98 -11.64 8.94
CA VAL A 165 -9.62 -12.70 8.00
C VAL A 165 -10.90 -13.24 7.39
N VAL A 166 -11.04 -13.13 6.07
CA VAL A 166 -12.15 -13.69 5.31
C VAL A 166 -11.61 -14.83 4.45
N GLY A 167 -11.98 -16.05 4.82
CA GLY A 167 -11.56 -17.28 4.16
C GLY A 167 -12.48 -17.71 3.01
N PRO A 168 -12.06 -18.71 2.21
CA PRO A 168 -12.79 -19.16 1.02
C PRO A 168 -14.22 -19.67 1.30
N GLU A 169 -14.43 -20.27 2.47
CA GLU A 169 -15.71 -20.87 2.89
C GLU A 169 -16.63 -19.91 3.67
N ASP A 170 -16.18 -18.67 3.90
CA ASP A 170 -16.98 -17.71 4.66
C ASP A 170 -18.14 -17.18 3.81
N HIS A 171 -19.35 -17.17 4.38
CA HIS A 171 -20.58 -16.83 3.66
C HIS A 171 -20.58 -15.41 3.07
N ASP A 172 -19.85 -14.48 3.68
CA ASP A 172 -19.72 -13.09 3.25
C ASP A 172 -18.52 -12.85 2.32
N ASN A 173 -17.80 -13.91 1.90
CA ASN A 173 -16.67 -13.79 1.01
C ASN A 173 -17.08 -13.61 -0.45
N PHE A 174 -17.18 -12.36 -0.89
CA PHE A 174 -17.45 -12.02 -2.29
C PHE A 174 -16.28 -12.34 -3.25
N LEU A 175 -15.10 -12.71 -2.76
CA LEU A 175 -13.94 -13.11 -3.56
C LEU A 175 -13.75 -14.63 -3.63
N ALA A 176 -14.64 -15.43 -3.04
CA ALA A 176 -14.50 -16.88 -3.01
C ALA A 176 -14.27 -17.44 -4.43
N PRO A 177 -13.36 -18.42 -4.61
CA PRO A 177 -12.58 -19.11 -3.59
C PRO A 177 -11.27 -18.41 -3.13
N SER A 178 -11.02 -17.15 -3.49
CA SER A 178 -9.89 -16.39 -2.95
C SER A 178 -10.16 -15.95 -1.52
N ALA A 179 -9.10 -15.80 -0.71
CA ALA A 179 -9.19 -15.19 0.62
C ALA A 179 -8.78 -13.71 0.56
N TRP A 180 -9.19 -12.95 1.57
CA TRP A 180 -8.64 -11.62 1.80
C TRP A 180 -8.52 -11.31 3.29
N ILE A 181 -7.53 -10.51 3.63
CA ILE A 181 -7.25 -10.12 5.02
C ILE A 181 -7.11 -8.61 5.15
N VAL A 182 -7.57 -8.11 6.29
CA VAL A 182 -7.27 -6.77 6.79
C VAL A 182 -6.36 -6.96 8.01
N SER A 183 -5.16 -6.42 7.94
CA SER A 183 -4.19 -6.39 9.04
C SER A 183 -3.78 -4.94 9.33
N GLY A 184 -4.76 -4.04 9.49
CA GLY A 184 -4.52 -2.61 9.74
C GLY A 184 -4.34 -2.24 11.22
N GLY A 185 -4.49 -3.20 12.14
CA GLY A 185 -4.32 -3.06 13.58
C GLY A 185 -2.88 -3.03 14.09
N GLY A 186 -1.90 -2.56 13.33
CA GLY A 186 -0.47 -2.65 13.71
C GLY A 186 0.00 -1.71 14.82
N GLY A 187 -0.87 -0.86 15.39
CA GLY A 187 -0.52 0.14 16.42
C GLY A 187 -0.39 1.58 15.91
N GLY A 188 -1.22 1.96 14.92
CA GLY A 188 -1.38 3.36 14.50
C GLY A 188 -2.15 4.24 15.51
N ILE A 189 -2.52 5.46 15.11
CA ILE A 189 -3.07 6.50 16.02
C ILE A 189 -4.41 6.09 16.68
N SER A 190 -5.23 5.27 16.02
CA SER A 190 -6.54 4.85 16.56
C SER A 190 -6.96 3.48 16.05
N SER A 191 -7.73 2.74 16.83
CA SER A 191 -8.53 1.60 16.36
C SER A 191 -9.89 2.10 15.87
N PHE A 192 -10.54 1.33 14.97
CA PHE A 192 -11.95 1.57 14.62
C PHE A 192 -12.94 0.83 15.54
N THR A 193 -12.41 0.07 16.49
CA THR A 193 -13.13 -0.79 17.44
C THR A 193 -12.74 -0.45 18.87
N ASP A 194 -13.58 -0.83 19.84
CA ASP A 194 -13.25 -0.72 21.26
C ASP A 194 -12.00 -1.59 21.56
N VAL A 195 -11.03 -1.00 22.27
CA VAL A 195 -9.76 -1.67 22.59
C VAL A 195 -9.83 -2.32 23.96
N ASP A 196 -9.62 -3.62 23.99
CA ASP A 196 -9.33 -4.39 25.18
C ASP A 196 -7.82 -4.38 25.45
N ALA A 197 -7.43 -3.97 26.66
CA ALA A 197 -6.02 -3.82 27.03
C ALA A 197 -5.23 -5.15 27.10
N GLU A 198 -5.94 -6.27 27.27
CA GLU A 198 -5.36 -7.62 27.28
C GLU A 198 -5.35 -8.24 25.87
N GLY A 199 -5.91 -7.55 24.87
CA GLY A 199 -6.01 -8.00 23.50
C GLY A 199 -7.03 -9.09 23.27
N ASP A 200 -8.09 -9.17 24.09
CA ASP A 200 -9.26 -10.00 23.79
C ASP A 200 -10.22 -9.31 22.80
N ASP A 201 -9.65 -8.80 21.71
CA ASP A 201 -10.34 -8.13 20.63
C ASP A 201 -9.65 -8.37 19.29
N ASP A 202 -10.27 -7.86 18.23
CA ASP A 202 -9.69 -7.87 16.88
C ASP A 202 -9.16 -6.47 16.49
N SER A 203 -8.86 -5.61 17.47
CA SER A 203 -8.42 -4.22 17.25
C SER A 203 -6.96 -4.17 16.82
N TYR A 204 -6.04 -4.49 17.74
CA TYR A 204 -4.60 -4.44 17.47
C TYR A 204 -3.98 -5.83 17.40
N GLY A 205 -3.01 -6.00 16.49
CA GLY A 205 -2.27 -7.24 16.28
C GLY A 205 -1.73 -7.37 14.85
N PHE A 206 -1.51 -8.60 14.42
CA PHE A 206 -0.96 -8.92 13.10
C PHE A 206 -1.47 -10.28 12.59
N VAL A 207 -1.37 -10.50 11.29
CA VAL A 207 -1.64 -11.80 10.66
C VAL A 207 -0.34 -12.52 10.36
N ASP A 208 -0.21 -13.75 10.84
CA ASP A 208 0.86 -14.69 10.50
C ASP A 208 0.42 -15.61 9.35
N LEU A 209 1.30 -15.78 8.36
CA LEU A 209 1.08 -16.64 7.21
C LEU A 209 2.13 -17.75 7.19
N THR A 210 1.67 -19.00 7.19
CA THR A 210 2.53 -20.17 6.93
C THR A 210 2.19 -20.71 5.55
N LEU A 211 3.14 -20.63 4.62
CA LEU A 211 2.95 -21.00 3.22
C LEU A 211 3.60 -22.36 2.94
N GLU A 212 2.83 -23.24 2.32
CA GLU A 212 3.27 -24.50 1.74
C GLU A 212 2.88 -24.55 0.27
N LYS A 213 3.26 -25.61 -0.46
CA LYS A 213 2.88 -25.73 -1.86
C LYS A 213 1.37 -25.98 -2.01
N GLU A 214 0.79 -26.77 -1.11
CA GLU A 214 -0.59 -27.23 -1.19
C GLU A 214 -1.57 -26.41 -0.35
N GLU A 215 -1.08 -25.56 0.55
CA GLU A 215 -1.94 -24.68 1.37
C GLU A 215 -1.23 -23.45 1.93
N ILE A 216 -2.02 -22.42 2.26
CA ILE A 216 -1.61 -21.31 3.12
C ILE A 216 -2.46 -21.36 4.40
N ASN A 217 -1.80 -21.41 5.55
CA ASN A 217 -2.42 -21.25 6.86
C ASN A 217 -2.35 -19.78 7.28
N ILE A 218 -3.50 -19.18 7.57
CA ILE A 218 -3.68 -17.76 7.89
C ILE A 218 -4.12 -17.65 9.36
N THR A 219 -3.29 -17.03 10.21
CA THR A 219 -3.57 -16.90 11.64
C THR A 219 -3.54 -15.43 12.07
N ALA A 220 -4.69 -14.89 12.48
CA ALA A 220 -4.74 -13.56 13.11
C ALA A 220 -4.39 -13.67 14.59
N ILE A 221 -3.49 -12.81 15.06
CA ILE A 221 -2.96 -12.80 16.42
C ILE A 221 -3.13 -11.39 16.98
N SER A 222 -3.81 -11.26 18.12
CA SER A 222 -3.96 -9.95 18.79
C SER A 222 -2.66 -9.49 19.44
N HIS A 223 -2.60 -8.22 19.82
CA HIS A 223 -1.46 -7.63 20.53
C HIS A 223 -1.20 -8.28 21.91
N GLY A 224 -2.22 -8.91 22.51
CA GLY A 224 -2.09 -9.74 23.71
C GLY A 224 -1.54 -11.16 23.45
N GLY A 225 -1.26 -11.51 22.18
CA GLY A 225 -0.75 -12.82 21.78
C GLY A 225 -1.81 -13.90 21.58
N GLN A 226 -3.09 -13.53 21.52
CA GLN A 226 -4.20 -14.47 21.42
C GLN A 226 -4.51 -14.76 19.95
N VAL A 227 -4.76 -16.03 19.60
CA VAL A 227 -5.24 -16.38 18.25
C VAL A 227 -6.70 -15.96 18.11
N ARG A 228 -6.97 -15.07 17.15
CA ARG A 228 -8.30 -14.49 16.89
C ARG A 228 -9.03 -15.20 15.76
N ALA A 229 -8.30 -15.66 14.75
CA ALA A 229 -8.85 -16.43 13.64
C ALA A 229 -7.78 -17.36 13.06
N THR A 230 -8.22 -18.53 12.58
CA THR A 230 -7.41 -19.43 11.75
C THR A 230 -8.21 -19.82 10.52
N LYS A 231 -7.64 -19.62 9.34
CA LYS A 231 -8.22 -20.05 8.05
C LYS A 231 -7.18 -20.82 7.25
N ARG A 232 -7.68 -21.72 6.41
CA ARG A 232 -6.88 -22.49 5.45
C ARG A 232 -7.28 -22.08 4.05
N LEU A 233 -6.30 -21.81 3.20
CA LEU A 233 -6.47 -21.48 1.79
C LEU A 233 -5.78 -22.54 0.96
N LEU A 234 -6.49 -23.06 -0.05
CA LEU A 234 -5.95 -24.01 -1.01
C LEU A 234 -5.60 -23.28 -2.32
N PRO A 235 -4.60 -23.74 -3.09
CA PRO A 235 -4.24 -23.14 -4.36
C PRO A 235 -5.44 -23.11 -5.29
N ARG A 236 -5.70 -21.97 -5.93
CA ARG A 236 -6.63 -21.95 -7.06
C ARG A 236 -6.00 -22.74 -8.20
N SER A 237 -6.74 -23.68 -8.76
CA SER A 237 -6.42 -24.15 -10.11
C SER A 237 -6.49 -22.92 -10.99
N ALA A 238 -5.35 -22.48 -11.55
CA ALA A 238 -5.35 -21.40 -12.55
C ALA A 238 -6.45 -21.75 -13.55
N ALA A 239 -7.48 -20.89 -13.67
CA ALA A 239 -8.60 -21.14 -14.57
C ALA A 239 -7.96 -21.46 -15.92
N ALA A 240 -8.02 -22.74 -16.32
CA ALA A 240 -7.20 -23.26 -17.41
C ALA A 240 -7.42 -22.32 -18.56
N ALA A 241 -6.41 -21.48 -18.88
CA ALA A 241 -6.56 -20.37 -19.79
C ALA A 241 -7.10 -21.00 -21.06
N THR A 242 -8.42 -20.84 -21.27
CA THR A 242 -9.10 -21.66 -22.27
C THR A 242 -8.41 -21.26 -23.55
N PRO A 243 -7.67 -22.17 -24.21
CA PRO A 243 -6.84 -21.77 -25.32
C PRO A 243 -7.81 -21.15 -26.30
N THR A 244 -7.70 -19.83 -26.50
CA THR A 244 -8.49 -19.14 -27.48
C THR A 244 -7.99 -19.68 -28.81
N VAL A 245 -8.62 -20.76 -29.28
CA VAL A 245 -8.41 -21.36 -30.59
C VAL A 245 -8.94 -20.35 -31.60
N GLY A 246 -8.16 -19.28 -31.79
CA GLY A 246 -8.28 -18.37 -32.90
C GLY A 246 -7.60 -19.03 -34.08
N THR A 247 -8.27 -19.99 -34.71
CA THR A 247 -7.97 -20.42 -36.07
C THR A 247 -8.23 -19.22 -36.98
N ARG A 248 -7.24 -18.31 -37.11
CA ARG A 248 -7.17 -17.43 -38.27
C ARG A 248 -6.84 -18.31 -39.46
N SER A 249 -7.89 -18.83 -40.12
CA SER A 249 -7.78 -19.32 -41.48
C SER A 249 -7.26 -18.18 -42.34
N ALA A 250 -6.00 -18.28 -42.73
CA ALA A 250 -5.44 -17.54 -43.84
C ALA A 250 -6.15 -18.01 -45.12
N VAL A 251 -7.16 -17.27 -45.55
CA VAL A 251 -7.65 -17.36 -46.92
C VAL A 251 -6.77 -16.43 -47.75
N ASN A 252 -5.76 -17.04 -48.38
CA ASN A 252 -5.11 -16.46 -49.55
C ASN A 252 -6.13 -16.43 -50.69
N ALA A 253 -6.50 -15.23 -51.15
CA ALA A 253 -7.13 -15.04 -52.45
C ALA A 253 -6.46 -13.85 -53.15
N GLY A 254 -6.06 -14.12 -54.39
CA GLY A 254 -5.11 -13.36 -55.18
C GLY A 254 -5.50 -11.95 -55.61
N LEU A 255 -4.43 -11.23 -55.95
CA LEU A 255 -4.30 -10.03 -56.79
C LEU A 255 -5.46 -9.71 -57.75
N ALA A 256 -5.83 -8.43 -57.78
CA ALA A 256 -5.91 -7.66 -59.03
C ALA A 256 -5.58 -6.18 -58.77
N SER A 257 -4.72 -5.65 -59.63
CA SER A 257 -4.20 -4.28 -59.70
C SER A 257 -5.14 -3.38 -60.50
N SER A 258 -5.37 -2.14 -60.05
CA SER A 258 -5.29 -0.93 -60.90
C SER A 258 -5.49 0.35 -60.06
N ASP A 259 -4.45 1.17 -60.10
CA ASP A 259 -4.43 2.61 -60.36
C ASP A 259 -5.13 3.67 -59.46
N GLU A 260 -4.24 4.59 -59.07
CA GLU A 260 -4.36 6.06 -59.05
C GLU A 260 -5.15 6.83 -57.95
N ALA A 261 -4.32 7.62 -57.25
CA ALA A 261 -4.45 9.06 -57.02
C ALA A 261 -5.11 9.61 -55.73
N THR A 262 -4.23 10.23 -54.93
CA THR A 262 -4.38 11.49 -54.18
C THR A 262 -5.51 11.64 -53.14
N SER A 263 -5.14 11.80 -51.87
CA SER A 263 -5.09 13.12 -51.18
C SER A 263 -5.09 12.99 -49.64
N ASN A 264 -4.44 13.96 -49.01
CA ASN A 264 -4.32 14.20 -47.57
C ASN A 264 -5.65 14.09 -46.79
N SER A 265 -5.61 13.46 -45.62
CA SER A 265 -6.31 13.96 -44.42
C SER A 265 -5.83 13.24 -43.16
N SER A 266 -5.08 13.96 -42.33
CA SER A 266 -4.80 13.62 -40.95
C SER A 266 -6.05 13.87 -40.09
N VAL A 267 -6.74 12.81 -39.67
CA VAL A 267 -7.73 12.88 -38.58
C VAL A 267 -7.40 11.79 -37.59
N GLY A 268 -6.98 12.20 -36.40
CA GLY A 268 -6.64 11.35 -35.29
C GLY A 268 -7.83 10.51 -34.85
N THR A 269 -7.71 9.20 -35.01
CA THR A 269 -8.58 8.21 -34.38
C THR A 269 -8.33 8.22 -32.87
N ARG A 270 -9.33 8.68 -32.11
CA ARG A 270 -9.41 8.46 -30.66
C ARG A 270 -9.50 6.94 -30.41
N PRO A 271 -8.74 6.37 -29.46
CA PRO A 271 -8.91 4.98 -29.10
C PRO A 271 -10.29 4.79 -28.46
N ALA A 272 -10.94 3.68 -28.82
CA ALA A 272 -12.21 3.26 -28.26
C ALA A 272 -12.11 3.13 -26.73
N ALA A 273 -13.01 3.79 -26.01
CA ALA A 273 -13.16 3.62 -24.57
C ALA A 273 -13.59 2.18 -24.27
N LEU A 274 -12.86 1.49 -23.39
CA LEU A 274 -13.22 0.17 -22.91
C LEU A 274 -14.49 0.28 -22.01
N PRO A 275 -15.43 -0.68 -22.09
CA PRO A 275 -16.77 -0.57 -21.49
C PRO A 275 -16.85 -0.69 -19.96
N TRP A 276 -15.73 -0.83 -19.25
CA TRP A 276 -15.70 -0.98 -17.79
C TRP A 276 -15.45 0.34 -17.02
N PHE A 277 -15.42 1.48 -17.71
CA PHE A 277 -15.02 2.78 -17.15
C PHE A 277 -16.11 3.54 -16.37
N LEU A 278 -17.22 2.90 -15.99
CA LEU A 278 -18.35 3.56 -15.33
C LEU A 278 -18.68 2.86 -13.99
N ASP A 279 -17.82 3.00 -12.97
CA ASP A 279 -18.25 3.01 -11.55
C ASP A 279 -17.09 3.29 -10.57
N LEU A 280 -16.39 4.42 -10.73
CA LEU A 280 -15.54 4.94 -9.64
C LEU A 280 -16.35 5.65 -8.54
N ASN A 281 -17.66 5.85 -8.74
CA ASN A 281 -18.56 6.50 -7.79
C ASN A 281 -19.22 5.54 -6.79
N ASP A 282 -19.01 4.23 -6.92
CA ASP A 282 -19.64 3.22 -6.04
C ASP A 282 -18.82 2.97 -4.75
N ALA A 283 -17.72 3.69 -4.53
CA ALA A 283 -16.93 3.66 -3.31
C ALA A 283 -17.59 4.49 -2.18
N ARG A 284 -18.85 4.21 -1.85
CA ARG A 284 -19.38 4.60 -0.52
C ARG A 284 -18.85 3.60 0.49
N ALA A 285 -17.97 4.06 1.38
CA ALA A 285 -17.62 3.31 2.57
C ALA A 285 -18.90 2.82 3.26
N PRO A 286 -18.98 1.53 3.69
CA PRO A 286 -20.15 1.05 4.39
C PRO A 286 -20.35 1.88 5.67
N ALA A 287 -21.53 2.48 5.82
CA ALA A 287 -21.89 3.18 7.03
C ALA A 287 -21.79 2.20 8.22
N ALA A 288 -20.98 2.54 9.22
CA ALA A 288 -20.90 1.78 10.45
C ALA A 288 -22.31 1.64 11.07
N SER A 289 -22.77 0.40 11.27
CA SER A 289 -24.01 0.14 11.99
C SER A 289 -23.90 0.64 13.44
N PRO A 290 -24.91 1.33 14.00
CA PRO A 290 -24.83 1.82 15.37
C PRO A 290 -24.90 0.65 16.36
N ALA A 291 -23.82 0.45 17.12
CA ALA A 291 -23.81 -0.45 18.26
C ALA A 291 -24.84 -0.01 19.31
N ARG A 292 -25.70 -0.95 19.72
CA ARG A 292 -26.68 -0.78 20.80
C ARG A 292 -25.95 -0.53 22.12
N ARG A 293 -26.05 0.70 22.62
CA ARG A 293 -25.52 1.12 23.93
C ARG A 293 -26.42 0.60 25.05
N SER A 294 -25.99 -0.41 25.80
CA SER A 294 -26.58 -0.74 27.11
C SER A 294 -26.04 0.22 28.17
N GLN A 295 -26.89 1.08 28.71
CA GLN A 295 -26.56 1.90 29.87
C GLN A 295 -26.44 1.04 31.12
N GLN A 296 -25.27 0.95 31.72
CA GLN A 296 -25.12 0.71 33.16
C GLN A 296 -24.18 1.76 33.74
N GLY A 297 -24.71 2.49 34.73
CA GLY A 297 -24.05 3.63 35.36
C GLY A 297 -22.99 3.21 36.36
N ILE A 298 -21.85 3.89 36.32
CA ILE A 298 -20.84 3.86 37.37
C ILE A 298 -20.70 5.28 37.92
N ARG A 299 -20.86 5.38 39.24
CA ARG A 299 -20.77 6.61 40.04
C ARG A 299 -19.33 7.11 40.12
N SER A 300 -19.15 8.40 39.88
CA SER A 300 -17.93 9.17 40.13
C SER A 300 -17.59 9.26 41.62
N ARG A 301 -16.32 9.06 41.98
CA ARG A 301 -15.71 9.62 43.20
C ARG A 301 -14.57 10.56 42.79
N GLY A 302 -14.58 11.74 43.40
CA GLY A 302 -13.64 12.82 43.16
C GLY A 302 -12.30 12.67 43.89
N PRO A 303 -11.40 13.66 43.75
CA PRO A 303 -9.98 13.54 44.04
C PRO A 303 -9.57 14.27 45.33
N GLU A 304 -8.80 13.64 46.21
CA GLU A 304 -7.97 14.33 47.22
C GLU A 304 -6.69 13.53 47.56
N ASP A 305 -5.58 14.27 47.64
CA ASP A 305 -4.32 14.05 48.37
C ASP A 305 -3.43 12.85 47.98
N VAL A 306 -2.09 12.98 47.87
CA VAL A 306 -1.16 13.42 48.91
C VAL A 306 0.16 13.95 48.32
N VAL A 307 0.60 15.09 48.85
CA VAL A 307 1.96 15.65 48.73
C VAL A 307 2.82 15.26 49.95
N SER A 308 4.10 14.97 49.69
CA SER A 308 5.29 14.99 50.58
C SER A 308 5.67 13.75 51.40
N SER A 309 6.91 13.25 51.18
CA SER A 309 8.04 13.45 52.13
C SER A 309 9.36 12.77 51.71
N VAL A 310 10.36 13.61 51.42
CA VAL A 310 11.77 13.64 51.89
C VAL A 310 12.64 12.36 52.02
N ARG A 311 13.65 12.31 51.14
CA ARG A 311 15.11 11.98 51.30
C ARG A 311 15.56 11.04 52.44
N ARG A 312 16.31 9.98 52.07
CA ARG A 312 17.65 9.66 52.64
C ARG A 312 18.54 8.85 51.68
N LEU A 313 19.85 9.03 51.90
CA LEU A 313 21.01 8.69 51.06
C LEU A 313 21.42 7.21 51.12
N ALA A 314 22.05 6.72 50.04
CA ALA A 314 23.34 6.00 50.15
C ALA A 314 24.13 6.10 48.83
N ARG A 315 25.40 6.52 48.98
CA ARG A 315 26.43 6.58 47.94
C ARG A 315 27.02 5.20 47.71
N VAL A 316 27.29 4.84 46.47
CA VAL A 316 28.42 3.96 46.09
C VAL A 316 29.09 4.57 44.86
N SER A 317 30.39 4.80 44.96
CA SER A 317 31.27 5.31 43.89
C SER A 317 32.02 4.15 43.24
N TRP A 318 32.81 4.47 42.18
CA TRP A 318 33.71 3.64 41.32
C TRP A 318 33.02 3.13 40.04
N SER A 319 33.47 3.38 38.80
CA SER A 319 34.66 4.03 38.22
C SER A 319 34.37 4.48 36.77
N LEU A 320 34.98 5.60 36.36
CA LEU A 320 35.11 6.04 34.96
C LEU A 320 36.48 5.56 34.42
N ALA A 321 36.50 4.89 33.26
CA ALA A 321 37.55 5.03 32.23
C ALA A 321 37.33 4.06 31.06
N ALA A 322 36.43 4.39 30.13
CA ALA A 322 36.45 3.95 28.72
C ALA A 322 35.24 4.56 27.99
N GLY A 323 35.37 5.77 27.43
CA GLY A 323 34.21 6.36 26.73
C GLY A 323 34.42 7.67 25.99
N ALA A 324 35.61 8.29 26.03
CA ALA A 324 35.82 9.57 25.35
C ALA A 324 36.12 9.44 23.85
N GLY A 325 36.54 8.26 23.36
CA GLY A 325 36.88 8.06 21.94
C GLY A 325 35.68 7.88 21.01
N LEU A 326 34.57 7.31 21.51
CA LEU A 326 33.42 6.98 20.67
C LEU A 326 32.50 8.19 20.41
N ALA A 327 32.41 9.11 21.38
CA ALA A 327 31.58 10.32 21.27
C ALA A 327 32.11 11.29 20.20
N MET A 328 33.43 11.35 19.99
CA MET A 328 34.04 12.25 19.00
C MET A 328 33.95 11.70 17.56
N ALA A 329 33.99 10.37 17.40
CA ALA A 329 33.77 9.72 16.11
C ALA A 329 32.31 9.83 15.65
N LEU A 330 31.34 9.72 16.56
CA LEU A 330 29.92 9.91 16.24
C LEU A 330 29.61 11.36 15.86
N ALA A 331 30.19 12.34 16.58
CA ALA A 331 30.04 13.76 16.26
C ALA A 331 30.66 14.13 14.90
N LEU A 332 31.78 13.51 14.52
CA LEU A 332 32.41 13.73 13.21
C LEU A 332 31.63 13.07 12.06
N VAL A 333 30.99 11.91 12.28
CA VAL A 333 30.12 11.27 11.27
C VAL A 333 28.85 12.11 11.05
N VAL A 334 28.22 12.61 12.12
CA VAL A 334 27.04 13.50 12.03
C VAL A 334 27.41 14.83 11.36
N ALA A 335 28.56 15.42 11.68
CA ALA A 335 29.03 16.67 11.07
C ALA A 335 29.51 16.52 9.61
N LYS A 336 29.88 15.31 9.18
CA LYS A 336 30.25 15.01 7.79
C LYS A 336 29.01 14.72 6.94
N TRP A 337 27.96 14.13 7.53
CA TRP A 337 26.66 13.93 6.90
C TRP A 337 25.88 15.25 6.73
N ALA A 338 25.94 16.15 7.72
CA ALA A 338 25.37 17.50 7.61
C ALA A 338 26.06 18.37 6.54
N ARG A 339 27.29 18.04 6.11
CA ARG A 339 28.03 18.76 5.07
C ARG A 339 27.89 18.17 3.67
N SER A 340 27.35 16.95 3.52
CA SER A 340 27.20 16.34 2.19
C SER A 340 26.10 16.94 1.34
N GLY A 341 25.27 17.86 1.85
CA GLY A 341 24.34 18.65 1.04
C GLY A 341 23.31 17.84 0.25
N VAL A 342 23.20 16.53 0.50
CA VAL A 342 22.17 15.68 -0.10
C VAL A 342 20.88 15.97 0.65
N HIS A 343 20.22 17.06 0.27
CA HIS A 343 18.81 17.23 0.55
C HIS A 343 18.09 16.10 -0.18
N LEU A 344 17.67 15.08 0.57
CA LEU A 344 16.60 14.20 0.12
C LEU A 344 15.32 15.03 0.13
N GLY A 345 15.13 15.80 -0.95
CA GLY A 345 13.96 16.64 -1.12
C GLY A 345 12.70 15.77 -1.07
N GLY A 346 11.83 16.06 -0.12
CA GLY A 346 10.43 15.66 -0.24
C GLY A 346 9.74 16.58 -1.23
N CYS A 347 8.55 16.20 -1.68
CA CYS A 347 7.65 17.17 -2.30
C CYS A 347 7.37 18.31 -1.30
N GLN A 348 8.18 19.36 -1.27
CA GLN A 348 7.96 20.42 -0.30
C GLN A 348 6.80 21.29 -0.76
N VAL A 349 5.88 21.56 0.17
CA VAL A 349 5.03 22.75 0.09
C VAL A 349 5.99 23.94 0.09
N ARG A 350 6.00 24.76 -0.97
CA ARG A 350 6.84 25.97 -1.03
C ARG A 350 6.30 27.05 -0.08
N GLY A 351 6.40 26.80 1.22
CA GLY A 351 6.13 27.77 2.28
C GLY A 351 7.28 27.76 3.28
N LEU A 352 8.12 28.81 3.22
CA LEU A 352 9.25 29.12 4.11
C LEU A 352 10.50 28.20 4.03
N GLN A 353 11.34 28.37 3.01
CA GLN A 353 12.78 28.67 3.16
C GLN A 353 13.50 28.87 1.82
N ASP A 354 14.57 29.66 1.88
CA ASP A 354 15.32 30.29 0.79
C ASP A 354 15.94 29.35 -0.26
N SER A 355 16.07 29.92 -1.46
CA SER A 355 16.58 29.37 -2.72
C SER A 355 17.94 28.67 -2.65
N GLY A 356 18.00 27.45 -3.19
CA GLY A 356 19.21 26.80 -3.71
C GLY A 356 18.87 25.87 -4.86
N GLU A 357 19.43 26.12 -6.05
CA GLU A 357 19.22 25.34 -7.28
C GLU A 357 19.94 23.97 -7.24
N ALA A 358 19.31 22.92 -7.79
CA ALA A 358 19.98 21.67 -8.15
C ALA A 358 19.36 21.02 -9.40
N HIS A 359 20.24 20.50 -10.26
CA HIS A 359 19.96 19.87 -11.55
C HIS A 359 19.65 18.36 -11.40
N GLY A 360 18.66 17.86 -12.16
CA GLY A 360 18.28 16.44 -12.21
C GLY A 360 19.13 15.56 -13.14
N LEU A 361 19.26 14.29 -12.79
CA LEU A 361 19.80 13.22 -13.64
C LEU A 361 18.81 12.04 -13.66
N VAL A 362 18.46 11.60 -14.87
CA VAL A 362 17.71 10.37 -15.16
C VAL A 362 18.72 9.31 -15.60
N GLY A 363 18.69 8.14 -14.97
CA GLY A 363 19.50 6.98 -15.34
C GLY A 363 18.69 5.69 -15.25
N GLU A 364 18.51 5.04 -16.39
CA GLU A 364 17.88 3.72 -16.56
C GLU A 364 18.98 2.65 -16.48
N LEU A 365 18.93 1.71 -15.52
CA LEU A 365 19.85 0.58 -15.49
C LEU A 365 19.24 -0.73 -14.94
N VAL A 366 19.66 -1.79 -15.63
CA VAL A 366 19.27 -3.21 -15.55
C VAL A 366 19.86 -3.87 -14.29
N PRO A 367 19.17 -4.85 -13.65
CA PRO A 367 19.69 -5.50 -12.45
C PRO A 367 20.88 -6.43 -12.76
N GLN A 368 21.87 -6.45 -11.86
CA GLN A 368 22.83 -7.54 -11.72
C GLN A 368 22.28 -8.64 -10.82
#